data_AF-A0A074VM23-F1
#
_entry.id   AF-A0A074VM23-F1
#
_cell.length_a   1.000
_cell.length_b   1.000
_cell.length_c   1.000
_cell.angle_alpha   90.00
_cell.angle_beta   90.00
_cell.angle_gamma   90.00
#
_symmetry.space_group_name_H-M   'P 1'
#
loop_
_entity.id
_entity.type
_entity.pdbx_description
1 polymer ?
#
loop_
_entity_poly.entity_id
_entity_poly.type
_entity_poly.pdbx_seq_one_letter_code
_entity_poly.pdbx_strand_id
1 'polypeptide(L)' 'MSPPIETHWYDNKAYSTKPDLKQEIEAAVRAQAPADASAAYIANGWHSSRSDPRDHGTVDYNRGESLERRHIYP' A
#
# COMPACT_ATOMS: atom_id res chain seq x y z
N MET A 1 -5.47 18.52 7.80
CA MET A 1 -5.33 17.19 7.16
C MET A 1 -3.96 17.16 6.54
N SER A 2 -3.11 16.20 6.90
CA SER A 2 -1.84 16.01 6.20
C SER A 2 -2.14 15.72 4.72
N PRO A 3 -1.35 16.24 3.77
CA PRO A 3 -1.53 15.89 2.37
C PRO A 3 -1.44 14.36 2.22
N PRO A 4 -2.26 13.75 1.34
CA PRO A 4 -2.14 12.32 1.07
C PRO A 4 -0.71 12.02 0.62
N ILE A 5 -0.08 11.03 1.24
CA ILE A 5 1.27 10.60 0.87
C ILE A 5 1.29 10.08 -0.58
N GLU A 6 2.44 10.24 -1.24
CA GLU A 6 2.64 9.66 -2.57
C GLU A 6 2.64 8.13 -2.48
N THR A 7 2.02 7.48 -3.46
CA THR A 7 1.91 6.02 -3.56
C THR A 7 2.62 5.54 -4.83
N HIS A 8 3.53 4.60 -4.67
CA HIS A 8 4.25 3.96 -5.76
C HIS A 8 3.99 2.46 -5.74
N TRP A 9 4.03 1.82 -6.90
CA TRP A 9 3.98 0.38 -7.02
C TRP A 9 5.38 -0.12 -7.35
N TYR A 10 5.86 -1.16 -6.67
CA TYR A 10 7.14 -1.79 -7.05
C TYR A 10 7.07 -2.42 -8.45
N ASP A 11 5.92 -3.00 -8.80
CA ASP A 11 5.63 -3.41 -10.17
C ASP A 11 4.82 -2.33 -10.90
N ASN A 12 5.45 -1.69 -11.88
CA ASN A 12 4.83 -0.64 -12.69
C ASN A 12 3.62 -1.14 -13.51
N LYS A 13 3.50 -2.45 -13.74
CA LYS A 13 2.36 -3.07 -14.44
C LYS A 13 1.27 -3.57 -13.50
N ALA A 14 1.46 -3.46 -12.19
CA ALA A 14 0.49 -3.89 -11.20
C ALA A 14 -0.88 -3.24 -11.46
N TYR A 15 -1.90 -4.10 -11.53
CA TYR A 15 -3.30 -3.73 -11.77
C TYR A 15 -3.53 -2.88 -13.03
N SER A 16 -2.65 -2.95 -14.03
CA SER A 16 -2.79 -2.23 -15.31
C SER A 16 -4.09 -2.56 -16.06
N THR A 17 -4.64 -3.76 -15.88
CA THR A 17 -5.93 -4.19 -16.47
C THR A 17 -7.13 -4.01 -15.53
N LYS A 18 -6.91 -3.54 -14.30
CA LYS A 18 -7.94 -3.34 -13.26
C LYS A 18 -7.71 -2.00 -12.52
N PRO A 19 -7.88 -0.86 -13.22
CA PRO A 19 -7.54 0.46 -12.67
C PRO A 19 -8.38 0.85 -11.44
N ASP A 20 -9.63 0.39 -11.36
CA ASP A 20 -10.51 0.69 -10.21
C ASP A 20 -9.99 0.01 -8.94
N LEU A 21 -9.59 -1.26 -9.05
CA LEU A 21 -8.97 -2.00 -7.96
C LEU A 21 -7.62 -1.40 -7.54
N LYS A 22 -6.86 -0.87 -8.51
CA LYS A 22 -5.62 -0.14 -8.23
C LYS A 22 -5.89 1.10 -7.37
N GLN A 23 -6.90 1.89 -7.72
CA GLN A 23 -7.28 3.10 -6.98
C GLN A 23 -7.81 2.78 -5.59
N GLU A 24 -8.59 1.71 -5.43
CA GLU A 24 -9.07 1.24 -4.14
C GLU A 24 -7.91 0.88 -3.20
N ILE A 25 -6.93 0.11 -3.69
CA ILE A 25 -5.74 -0.25 -2.93
C ILE A 25 -4.97 1.01 -2.52
N GLU A 26 -4.72 1.92 -3.46
CA GLU A 26 -4.02 3.18 -3.16
C GLU A 26 -4.77 4.06 -2.14
N ALA A 27 -6.10 4.08 -2.16
CA ALA A 27 -6.90 4.78 -1.16
C ALA A 27 -6.75 4.14 0.22
N ALA A 28 -6.80 2.81 0.31
CA ALA A 28 -6.60 2.07 1.56
C ALA A 28 -5.18 2.28 2.13
N VAL A 29 -4.15 2.29 1.26
CA VAL A 29 -2.76 2.64 1.63
C VAL A 29 -2.69 4.01 2.27
N ARG A 30 -3.26 5.04 1.64
CA ARG A 30 -3.24 6.40 2.17
C ARG A 30 -4.00 6.53 3.48
N ALA A 31 -5.12 5.82 3.64
CA ALA A 31 -5.93 5.85 4.85
C ALA A 31 -5.26 5.17 6.06
N GLN A 32 -4.46 4.12 5.81
CA GLN A 32 -3.76 3.34 6.84
C GLN A 32 -2.29 3.76 7.02
N ALA A 33 -1.88 4.83 6.34
CA ALA A 33 -0.53 5.36 6.42
C ALA A 33 -0.21 5.86 7.84
N PRO A 34 0.99 5.56 8.37
CA PRO A 34 1.50 6.23 9.57
C PRO A 34 1.52 7.76 9.37
N ALA A 35 1.25 8.52 10.44
CA ALA A 35 1.17 9.98 10.37
C ALA A 35 2.47 10.66 9.95
N ASP A 36 3.61 10.00 10.13
CA ASP A 36 4.94 10.46 9.78
C ASP A 36 5.51 9.77 8.52
N ALA A 37 4.69 9.00 7.79
CA ALA A 37 5.08 8.50 6.49
C ALA A 37 5.10 9.64 5.47
N SER A 38 6.12 9.66 4.62
CA SER A 38 6.25 10.62 3.51
C SER A 38 5.83 10.00 2.16
N ALA A 39 5.99 8.69 2.01
CA ALA A 39 5.62 7.94 0.82
C ALA A 39 5.27 6.48 1.17
N ALA A 40 4.58 5.81 0.26
CA ALA A 40 4.27 4.38 0.34
C ALA A 40 4.69 3.66 -0.95
N TYR A 41 5.30 2.49 -0.78
CA TYR A 41 5.70 1.59 -1.86
C TYR A 41 4.94 0.27 -1.74
N ILE A 42 3.98 0.06 -2.64
CA ILE A 42 3.10 -1.10 -2.65
C ILE A 42 3.86 -2.26 -3.28
N ALA A 43 4.20 -3.25 -2.45
CA ALA A 43 4.90 -4.47 -2.86
C ALA A 43 3.94 -5.51 -3.42
N ASN A 44 2.74 -5.61 -2.83
CA ASN A 44 1.69 -6.44 -3.35
C ASN A 44 0.32 -5.82 -3.01
N GLY A 45 -0.62 -5.90 -3.94
CA GLY A 45 -2.00 -5.49 -3.68
C GLY A 45 -2.75 -6.54 -2.86
N TRP A 46 -4.08 -6.55 -2.95
CA TRP A 46 -4.92 -7.53 -2.25
C TRP A 46 -4.56 -8.98 -2.62
N HIS A 47 -4.12 -9.72 -1.61
CA HIS A 47 -3.85 -11.14 -1.66
C HIS A 47 -4.03 -11.78 -0.27
N SER A 48 -4.18 -13.11 -0.27
CA SER A 48 -4.11 -13.92 0.96
C SER A 48 -2.86 -14.80 0.96
N SER A 49 -2.38 -15.16 2.14
CA SER A 49 -1.26 -16.08 2.31
C SER A 49 -1.68 -17.26 3.18
N ARG A 50 -0.89 -18.35 3.18
CA ARG A 50 -1.18 -19.51 4.04
C ARG A 50 -1.15 -19.17 5.54
N SER A 51 -0.35 -18.17 5.92
CA SER A 51 -0.15 -17.73 7.31
C SER A 51 -1.08 -16.58 7.73
N ASP A 52 -1.53 -15.74 6.79
CA ASP A 52 -2.59 -14.75 6.99
C ASP A 52 -3.65 -14.95 5.91
N PRO A 53 -4.73 -15.70 6.22
CA PRO A 53 -5.78 -16.02 5.25
C PRO A 53 -6.68 -14.82 4.94
N ARG A 54 -6.55 -13.71 5.68
CA ARG A 54 -7.29 -12.48 5.38
C ARG A 54 -6.70 -11.84 4.13
N ASP A 55 -7.57 -11.24 3.33
CA ASP A 55 -7.13 -10.45 2.19
C ASP A 55 -6.42 -9.19 2.69
N HIS A 56 -5.19 -8.97 2.25
CA HIS A 56 -4.35 -7.87 2.70
C HIS A 56 -3.42 -7.40 1.58
N GLY A 57 -2.96 -6.16 1.70
CA GLY A 57 -1.96 -5.55 0.84
C GLY A 57 -0.65 -5.40 1.60
N THR A 58 0.48 -5.60 0.92
CA THR A 58 1.81 -5.43 1.52
C THR A 58 2.43 -4.13 1.03
N VAL A 59 2.75 -3.25 1.96
CA VAL A 59 3.18 -1.89 1.68
C VAL A 59 4.38 -1.54 2.55
N ASP A 60 5.38 -0.90 1.96
CA ASP A 60 6.51 -0.32 2.66
C ASP A 60 6.30 1.20 2.77
N TYR A 61 6.12 1.70 3.99
CA TYR A 61 6.00 3.12 4.27
C TYR A 61 7.38 3.73 4.51
N ASN A 62 7.70 4.78 3.77
CA ASN A 62 8.90 5.57 4.00
C ASN A 62 8.64 6.57 5.12
N ARG A 63 9.40 6.45 6.21
CA ARG A 63 9.35 7.32 7.39
C ARG A 63 10.62 8.17 7.52
N GLY A 64 11.20 8.57 6.39
CA GLY A 64 12.44 9.34 6.30
C GLY A 64 13.67 8.43 6.12
N GLU A 65 14.31 8.04 7.22
CA GLU A 65 15.54 7.22 7.18
C GLU A 65 15.27 5.71 7.14
N SER A 66 14.00 5.29 7.24
CA SER A 66 13.62 3.88 7.29
C SER A 66 12.40 3.57 6.45
N LEU A 67 12.35 2.33 5.98
CA LEU A 67 11.17 1.71 5.38
C LEU A 67 10.54 0.79 6.41
N GLU A 68 9.26 0.97 6.66
CA GLU A 68 8.48 0.10 7.53
C GLU A 68 7.46 -0.69 6.72
N ARG A 69 7.62 -2.02 6.68
CA ARG A 69 6.67 -2.92 6.04
C ARG A 69 5.43 -3.11 6.91
N ARG A 70 4.26 -2.89 6.34
CA ARG A 70 2.97 -3.13 6.98
C ARG A 70 2.02 -3.87 6.06
N HIS A 71 1.12 -4.62 6.68
CA HIS A 71 -0.08 -5.11 6.00
C HIS A 71 -1.20 -4.10 6.17
N ILE A 72 -1.85 -3.77 5.06
CA ILE A 72 -3.10 -3.03 5.04
C ILE A 72 -4.24 -3.99 4.74
N TYR A 73 -5.44 -3.66 5.20
CA TYR A 73 -6.64 -4.48 5.00
C TYR A 73 -7.72 -3.66 4.27
N PRO A 74 -8.58 -4.27 3.46
CA PRO A 74 -9.71 -3.60 2.80
C PRO A 74 -10.67 -2.91 3.77
#